data_AF-A0A4Y3RKD8-F1
#
_entry.id   AF-A0A4Y3RKD8-F1
#
_cell.length_a   1.000
_cell.length_b   1.000
_cell.length_c   1.000
_cell.angle_alpha   90.00
_cell.angle_beta   90.00
_cell.angle_gamma   90.00
#
_symmetry.space_group_name_H-M   'P 1'
#
loop_
_entity.id
_entity.type
_entity.pdbx_description
1 polymer ?
#
loop_
_entity_poly.entity_id
_entity_poly.type
_entity_poly.pdbx_seq_one_letter_code
_entity_poly.pdbx_strand_id
1 'polypeptide(L)'
;MRGRTRSPQAETFLARDRPEAVSGAYRVGEHARDWGVIGNSTGGYCALKLGPHHPDRFAASAGLSPYYKAAEDVTTRVTSSTATRT
;
A
#
# COMPACT_ATOMS: atom_id res chain seq x y z
N MET A 1 -2.32 -6.86 -24.82
CA MET A 1 -2.28 -7.24 -23.38
C MET A 1 -1.52 -6.16 -22.60
N ARG A 2 -2.18 -5.09 -22.13
CA ARG A 2 -1.55 -4.09 -21.23
C ARG A 2 -1.86 -4.49 -19.79
N GLY A 3 -0.82 -4.83 -19.02
CA GLY A 3 -0.94 -5.11 -17.60
C GLY A 3 -1.44 -3.86 -16.86
N ARG A 4 -2.60 -3.98 -16.21
CA ARG A 4 -3.20 -2.95 -15.36
C ARG A 4 -2.42 -2.93 -14.04
N THR A 5 -1.27 -2.26 -14.04
CA THR A 5 -0.41 -2.10 -12.87
C THR A 5 -1.12 -1.24 -11.82
N ARG A 6 -1.72 -1.93 -10.82
CA ARG A 6 -2.05 -1.51 -9.44
C ARG A 6 -2.37 -0.01 -9.26
N SER A 7 -3.66 0.31 -9.43
CA SER A 7 -4.28 1.64 -9.35
C SER A 7 -5.09 1.77 -8.04
N PRO A 8 -5.52 2.98 -7.60
CA PRO A 8 -6.35 3.27 -6.42
C PRO A 8 -7.41 2.22 -6.03
N GLN A 9 -7.91 1.43 -6.97
CA GLN A 9 -8.82 0.34 -6.67
C GLN A 9 -8.20 -0.74 -5.78
N ALA A 10 -6.87 -0.95 -5.82
CA ALA A 10 -6.19 -1.87 -4.91
C ALA A 10 -6.19 -1.36 -3.47
N GLU A 11 -6.03 -0.05 -3.28
CA GLU A 11 -6.08 0.61 -1.98
C GLU A 11 -7.52 0.56 -1.42
N THR A 12 -8.52 0.91 -2.22
CA THR A 12 -9.94 0.76 -1.86
C THR A 12 -10.29 -0.69 -1.52
N PHE A 13 -9.87 -1.65 -2.34
CA PHE A 13 -10.15 -3.05 -2.09
C PHE A 13 -9.60 -3.54 -0.75
N LEU A 14 -8.37 -3.15 -0.41
CA LEU A 14 -7.71 -3.57 0.82
C LEU A 14 -8.23 -2.81 2.06
N ALA A 15 -8.46 -1.50 1.96
CA ALA A 15 -8.85 -0.67 3.10
C ALA A 15 -10.37 -0.64 3.35
N ARG A 16 -11.19 -0.96 2.34
CA ARG A 16 -12.64 -0.86 2.41
C ARG A 16 -13.34 -2.18 2.11
N ASP A 17 -13.24 -2.66 0.89
CA ASP A 17 -14.09 -3.75 0.40
C ASP A 17 -13.85 -5.04 1.18
N ARG A 18 -12.58 -5.35 1.49
CA ARG A 18 -12.20 -6.54 2.25
C ARG A 18 -12.69 -6.48 3.70
N PRO A 19 -12.40 -5.43 4.49
CA PRO A 19 -12.97 -5.31 5.84
C PRO A 19 -14.49 -5.36 5.87
N GLU A 20 -15.19 -4.70 4.93
CA GLU A 20 -16.66 -4.74 4.84
C GLU A 20 -17.17 -6.16 4.57
N ALA A 21 -16.58 -6.86 3.59
CA ALA A 21 -16.99 -8.21 3.25
C ALA A 21 -16.74 -9.21 4.40
N VAL A 22 -15.62 -9.09 5.12
CA VAL A 22 -15.31 -9.96 6.26
C VAL A 22 -16.26 -9.68 7.42
N SER A 23 -16.55 -8.41 7.72
CA SER A 23 -17.46 -8.03 8.80
C SER A 23 -18.90 -8.47 8.52
N GLY A 24 -19.32 -8.47 7.25
CA GLY A 24 -20.63 -9.00 6.84
C GLY A 24 -20.77 -10.52 6.92
N ALA A 25 -19.65 -11.26 6.91
CA ALA A 25 -19.65 -12.73 6.91
C ALA A 25 -19.28 -13.35 8.27
N TYR A 26 -18.56 -12.62 9.12
CA TYR A 26 -17.99 -13.13 10.37
C TYR A 26 -18.17 -12.13 11.51
N ARG A 27 -18.25 -12.62 12.76
CA ARG A 27 -18.21 -11.76 13.94
C ARG A 27 -16.79 -11.28 14.21
N VAL A 28 -16.41 -10.18 13.58
CA VAL A 28 -15.17 -9.43 13.82
C VAL A 28 -15.50 -8.04 14.35
N GLY A 29 -14.55 -7.37 15.01
CA GLY A 29 -14.74 -5.99 15.43
C GLY A 29 -14.81 -5.06 14.21
N GLU A 30 -15.52 -3.94 14.33
CA GLU A 30 -15.79 -3.03 13.21
C GLU A 30 -15.00 -1.71 13.31
N HIS A 31 -14.32 -1.48 14.43
CA HIS A 31 -13.59 -0.25 14.68
C HIS A 31 -12.12 -0.38 14.24
N ALA A 32 -11.47 0.75 13.92
CA ALA A 32 -10.06 0.76 13.52
C ALA A 32 -9.13 0.00 14.48
N ARG A 33 -9.41 0.08 15.79
CA ARG A 33 -8.66 -0.61 16.86
C ARG A 33 -8.72 -2.15 16.78
N ASP A 34 -9.69 -2.69 16.06
CA ASP A 34 -9.92 -4.12 15.91
C ASP A 34 -9.21 -4.68 14.67
N TRP A 35 -8.58 -3.82 13.86
CA TRP A 35 -7.98 -4.16 12.57
C TRP A 35 -6.52 -3.71 12.45
N GLY A 36 -5.71 -4.55 11.80
CA GLY A 36 -4.34 -4.22 11.42
C GLY A 36 -3.97 -4.81 10.07
N VAL A 37 -2.93 -4.25 9.45
CA VAL A 37 -2.41 -4.71 8.15
C VAL A 37 -0.95 -5.14 8.29
N ILE A 38 -0.61 -6.30 7.72
CA ILE A 38 0.77 -6.81 7.72
C ILE A 38 1.14 -7.31 6.33
N GLY A 39 2.41 -7.15 5.95
CA GLY A 39 2.92 -7.69 4.69
C GLY A 39 4.40 -8.08 4.76
N ASN A 40 4.81 -8.98 3.85
CA ASN A 40 6.21 -9.43 3.71
C ASN A 40 6.83 -8.89 2.40
N SER A 41 8.12 -8.56 2.40
CA SER A 41 8.87 -8.07 1.24
C SER A 41 8.23 -6.80 0.65
N THR A 42 7.97 -6.76 -0.67
CA THR A 42 7.21 -5.68 -1.33
C THR A 42 5.86 -5.42 -0.66
N GLY A 43 5.22 -6.46 -0.13
CA GLY A 43 3.96 -6.34 0.62
C GLY A 43 4.13 -5.61 1.95
N GLY A 44 5.31 -5.69 2.59
CA GLY A 44 5.61 -4.95 3.80
C GLY A 44 5.64 -3.44 3.57
N TYR A 45 6.25 -2.99 2.47
CA TYR A 45 6.18 -1.58 2.06
C TYR A 45 4.73 -1.13 1.81
N CYS A 46 3.92 -1.95 1.12
CA CYS A 46 2.52 -1.64 0.90
C CYS A 46 1.71 -1.54 2.21
N ALA A 47 1.92 -2.45 3.17
CA ALA A 47 1.24 -2.44 4.46
C ALA A 47 1.55 -1.17 5.25
N LEU A 48 2.83 -0.77 5.26
CA LEU A 48 3.31 0.41 5.97
C LEU A 48 2.87 1.73 5.32
N LYS A 49 2.59 1.73 4.01
CA LYS A 49 1.97 2.87 3.32
C LYS A 49 0.46 2.93 3.55
N LEU A 50 -0.21 1.77 3.56
CA LEU A 50 -1.67 1.68 3.67
C LEU A 50 -2.20 2.08 5.06
N GLY A 51 -1.53 1.67 6.14
CA GLY A 51 -1.98 1.95 7.50
C GLY A 51 -2.14 3.46 7.79
N PRO A 52 -1.09 4.27 7.59
CA PRO A 52 -1.18 5.73 7.78
C PRO A 52 -2.13 6.45 6.83
N HIS A 53 -2.41 5.89 5.64
CA HIS A 53 -3.40 6.42 4.70
C HIS A 53 -4.85 6.20 5.17
N HIS A 54 -5.09 5.19 6.02
CA HIS A 54 -6.41 4.78 6.50
C HIS A 54 -6.43 4.55 8.03
N PRO A 55 -6.13 5.59 8.85
CA PRO A 55 -6.12 5.48 10.30
C PRO A 55 -7.53 5.22 10.88
N ASP A 56 -8.58 5.50 10.11
CA ASP A 56 -9.98 5.19 10.41
C ASP A 56 -10.32 3.69 10.22
N ARG A 57 -9.42 2.92 9.59
CA ARG A 57 -9.61 1.49 9.32
C ARG A 57 -8.57 0.60 9.98
N PHE A 58 -7.32 1.04 10.12
CA PHE A 58 -6.24 0.24 10.71
C PHE A 58 -5.58 0.99 11.86
N ALA A 59 -5.63 0.42 13.07
CA ALA A 59 -4.89 0.96 14.21
C ALA A 59 -3.41 0.55 14.22
N ALA A 60 -3.04 -0.48 13.45
CA ALA A 60 -1.68 -0.97 13.37
C ALA A 60 -1.30 -1.42 11.95
N SER A 61 -0.03 -1.19 11.59
CA SER A 61 0.57 -1.71 10.36
C SER A 61 1.97 -2.27 10.62
N ALA A 62 2.30 -3.40 10.01
CA ALA A 62 3.61 -4.03 10.14
C ALA A 62 4.20 -4.49 8.78
N GLY A 63 5.51 -4.33 8.62
CA GLY A 63 6.25 -4.84 7.47
C GLY A 63 7.29 -5.86 7.91
N LEU A 64 7.27 -7.04 7.31
CA LEU A 64 8.28 -8.09 7.46
C LEU A 64 9.24 -8.02 6.26
N SER A 65 10.53 -7.87 6.53
CA SER A 65 11.56 -7.66 5.49
C SER A 65 11.21 -6.58 4.44
N PRO A 66 10.62 -5.43 4.81
CA PRO A 66 10.24 -4.40 3.85
C PRO A 66 11.47 -3.63 3.36
N TYR A 67 11.47 -3.25 2.09
CA TYR A 67 12.38 -2.23 1.60
C TYR A 67 11.83 -0.86 2.02
N TYR A 68 12.41 -0.26 3.07
CA TYR A 68 11.98 1.05 3.60
C TYR A 68 12.52 2.25 2.82
N LYS A 69 13.55 2.04 2.01
CA LYS A 69 13.94 3.02 1.00
C LYS A 69 13.05 2.78 -0.22
N ALA A 70 12.21 3.76 -0.56
CA ALA A 70 11.84 3.93 -1.98
C ALA A 70 13.16 3.84 -2.76
N ALA A 71 13.23 3.03 -3.81
CA ALA A 71 14.47 2.80 -4.54
C ALA A 71 15.23 4.12 -4.73
N GLU A 72 16.27 4.36 -3.92
CA GLU A 72 17.26 5.42 -4.13
C GLU A 72 18.18 4.89 -5.24
N ASP A 73 17.59 4.64 -6.39
CA ASP A 73 18.25 4.06 -7.52
C ASP A 73 18.40 5.15 -8.58
N VAL A 74 19.59 5.76 -8.58
CA VAL A 74 19.98 6.77 -9.56
C VAL A 74 20.03 6.22 -11.00
N THR A 75 19.88 4.90 -11.21
CA THR A 75 19.83 4.29 -12.55
C THR A 75 18.41 4.14 -13.12
N THR A 76 17.34 4.45 -12.38
CA THR A 76 15.96 4.50 -12.91
C THR A 76 15.47 5.91 -13.24
N ARG A 77 16.39 6.89 -13.37
CA ARG A 77 16.05 8.22 -13.86
C ARG A 77 15.31 8.13 -15.19
N VAL A 78 14.08 8.65 -15.18
CA VAL A 78 13.43 9.17 -16.38
C VAL A 78 14.43 10.10 -17.03
N THR A 79 14.77 9.80 -18.29
CA THR A 79 15.57 10.62 -19.18
C THR A 79 15.04 12.06 -19.14
N SER A 80 15.68 12.89 -18.34
CA SER A 80 15.63 14.34 -18.49
C SER A 80 16.69 14.64 -19.54
N SER A 81 16.25 14.72 -20.79
CA SER A 81 17.05 15.24 -21.89
C SER A 81 17.61 16.60 -21.47
N THR A 82 18.93 16.67 -21.31
CA THR A 82 19.66 17.93 -21.23
C THR A 82 19.55 18.60 -22.59
N ALA A 83 18.61 19.53 -22.75
CA ALA A 83 18.67 20.54 -23.79
C ALA A 83 19.47 21.73 -23.24
N THR A 84 20.80 21.63 -23.25
CA THR A 84 21.64 22.83 -23.21
C THR A 84 21.70 23.38 -24.63
N ARG A 85 20.83 24.35 -24.87
CA ARG A 85 20.79 25.21 -26.04
C ARG A 85 22.11 26.02 -26.12
N THR A 86 22.91 25.75 -27.15
CA THR A 86 23.80 26.74 -27.80
C THR A 86 23.34 26.85 -29.24
#